data_AF-A0A1I0XQ54-F1
#
_entry.id   AF-A0A1I0XQ54-F1
#
_cell.length_a   1.000
_cell.length_b   1.000
_cell.length_c   1.000
_cell.angle_alpha   90.00
_cell.angle_beta   90.00
_cell.angle_gamma   90.00
#
_symmetry.space_group_name_H-M   'P 1'
#
loop_
_entity.id
_entity.type
_entity.pdbx_description
1 polymer ?
#
loop_
_entity_poly.entity_id
_entity_poly.type
_entity_poly.pdbx_seq_one_letter_code
_entity_poly.pdbx_strand_id
1 'polypeptide(L)'
;MPVLDNNSIFIPVSVLSKHSGIKSNIDPQTNIYSMTGDNLMKMDMIKYTLEDAETGAMIAPPGKIASNKAFAPVSYTYDDKKESFTVKAKNITGADVPKGEADVAAYLITDAGVQFLNPKRERPAVKKDGIVTESIQNGAIGEDVNYLLVKGRSLDR
;
A
#
# COMPACT_ATOMS: atom_id res chain seq x y z
N MET A 1 -22.03 16.52 3.73
CA MET A 1 -22.09 17.49 4.85
C MET A 1 -21.62 16.76 6.09
N PRO A 2 -20.81 17.38 6.97
CA PRO A 2 -20.52 16.78 8.26
C PRO A 2 -21.83 16.56 9.03
N VAL A 3 -21.99 15.40 9.64
CA VAL A 3 -23.14 15.06 10.50
C VAL A 3 -22.64 15.09 11.94
N LEU A 4 -23.38 15.75 12.81
CA LEU A 4 -23.10 15.81 14.24
C LEU A 4 -24.07 14.88 14.94
N ASP A 5 -23.55 13.81 15.52
CA ASP A 5 -24.33 12.83 16.26
C ASP A 5 -23.57 12.42 17.52
N ASN A 6 -24.24 12.40 18.67
CA ASN A 6 -23.66 12.03 19.97
C ASN A 6 -22.27 12.64 20.25
N ASN A 7 -22.14 13.96 20.10
CA ASN A 7 -20.88 14.70 20.33
C ASN A 7 -19.71 14.28 19.41
N SER A 8 -19.98 13.49 18.37
CA SER A 8 -19.03 13.07 17.36
C SER A 8 -19.33 13.76 16.03
N ILE A 9 -18.28 14.23 15.35
CA ILE A 9 -18.41 14.85 14.02
C ILE A 9 -18.00 13.80 12.99
N PHE A 10 -18.96 13.39 12.16
CA PHE A 10 -18.74 12.50 11.05
C PHE A 10 -18.46 13.32 9.80
N ILE A 11 -17.19 13.39 9.41
CA ILE A 11 -16.77 14.09 8.19
C ILE A 11 -16.58 13.04 7.09
N PRO A 12 -17.35 13.08 5.99
CA PRO A 12 -17.08 12.22 4.84
C PRO A 12 -15.67 12.49 4.34
N VAL A 13 -14.84 11.46 4.18
CA VAL A 13 -13.44 11.61 3.76
C VAL A 13 -13.33 12.35 2.41
N SER A 14 -14.35 12.28 1.56
CA SER A 14 -14.44 13.04 0.32
C SER A 14 -14.47 14.56 0.49
N VAL A 15 -14.95 15.06 1.64
CA VAL A 15 -14.90 16.48 2.01
C VAL A 15 -13.46 16.90 2.33
N LEU A 16 -12.70 16.05 3.02
CA LEU A 16 -11.28 16.31 3.35
C LEU A 16 -10.40 16.30 2.09
N SER A 17 -10.74 15.47 1.10
CA SER A 17 -9.95 15.33 -0.12
C SER A 17 -10.24 16.43 -1.17
N LYS A 18 -11.47 16.96 -1.19
CA LYS A 18 -11.91 17.95 -2.21
C LYS A 18 -11.13 19.27 -2.17
N HIS A 19 -10.65 19.68 -1.00
CA HIS A 19 -9.93 20.95 -0.81
C HIS A 19 -8.41 20.84 -1.03
N SER A 20 -7.88 19.63 -1.16
CA SER A 20 -6.45 19.33 -1.28
C SER A 20 -6.03 18.91 -2.70
N GLY A 21 -6.94 18.99 -3.67
CA GLY A 21 -6.72 18.47 -5.03
C GLY A 21 -6.70 16.94 -5.09
N ILE A 22 -7.17 16.27 -4.03
CA ILE A 22 -7.21 14.82 -3.90
C ILE A 22 -8.61 14.34 -4.32
N LYS A 23 -8.68 13.59 -5.42
CA LYS A 23 -9.89 12.87 -5.84
C LYS A 23 -10.00 11.58 -5.05
N SER A 24 -11.19 11.29 -4.57
CA SER A 24 -11.47 10.07 -3.83
C SER A 24 -12.57 9.24 -4.48
N ASN A 25 -12.48 7.91 -4.35
CA ASN A 25 -13.50 6.97 -4.79
C ASN A 25 -13.59 5.81 -3.80
N ILE A 26 -14.80 5.38 -3.45
CA ILE A 26 -15.03 4.12 -2.73
C ILE A 26 -15.44 3.10 -3.79
N ASP A 27 -14.71 2.00 -3.90
CA ASP A 27 -15.20 0.84 -4.63
C ASP A 27 -16.19 0.07 -3.74
N PRO A 28 -17.48 0.01 -4.09
CA PRO A 28 -18.50 -0.65 -3.26
C PRO A 28 -18.36 -2.17 -3.22
N GLN A 29 -17.61 -2.79 -4.13
CA GLN A 29 -17.39 -4.25 -4.13
C GLN A 29 -16.26 -4.66 -3.19
N THR A 30 -15.22 -3.84 -3.08
CA THR A 30 -14.02 -4.15 -2.30
C THR A 30 -13.95 -3.35 -0.99
N ASN A 31 -14.84 -2.36 -0.80
CA ASN A 31 -14.79 -1.35 0.26
C ASN A 31 -13.45 -0.61 0.34
N ILE A 32 -12.70 -0.57 -0.77
CA ILE A 32 -11.42 0.12 -0.83
C ILE A 32 -11.66 1.60 -1.13
N TYR A 33 -11.17 2.44 -0.22
CA TYR A 33 -11.08 3.88 -0.43
C TYR A 33 -9.84 4.23 -1.22
N SER A 34 -10.02 4.67 -2.46
CA SER A 34 -8.94 5.12 -3.32
C SER A 34 -8.83 6.64 -3.26
N MET A 35 -7.63 7.15 -3.03
CA MET A 35 -7.30 8.58 -3.13
C MET A 35 -6.27 8.79 -4.23
N THR A 36 -6.46 9.79 -5.08
CA THR A 36 -5.55 10.14 -6.17
C THR A 36 -5.36 11.65 -6.23
N GLY A 37 -4.13 12.12 -6.42
CA GLY A 37 -3.84 13.55 -6.54
C GLY A 37 -2.35 13.82 -6.46
N ASP A 38 -1.91 14.88 -7.14
CA ASP A 38 -0.48 15.19 -7.31
C ASP A 38 0.24 15.58 -6.00
N ASN A 39 -0.53 15.88 -4.95
CA ASN A 39 -0.02 16.26 -3.64
C ASN A 39 -0.15 15.16 -2.58
N LEU A 40 -0.78 14.02 -2.89
CA LEU A 40 -0.97 12.93 -1.92
C LEU A 40 0.37 12.32 -1.48
N MET A 41 1.29 12.12 -2.42
CA MET A 41 2.63 11.57 -2.15
C MET A 41 3.61 12.61 -1.59
N LYS A 42 3.22 13.90 -1.54
CA LYS A 42 4.07 14.99 -1.02
C LYS A 42 3.92 15.21 0.48
N MET A 43 3.09 14.42 1.15
CA MET A 43 3.06 14.42 2.62
C MET A 43 4.43 14.01 3.12
N ASP A 44 5.01 14.80 4.02
CA ASP A 44 6.39 14.65 4.49
C ASP A 44 6.68 13.22 4.99
N MET A 45 5.73 12.57 5.66
CA MET A 45 5.83 11.19 6.12
C MET A 45 5.91 10.13 4.98
N ILE A 46 5.31 10.37 3.82
CA ILE A 46 5.40 9.42 2.70
C ILE A 46 6.70 9.68 1.91
N LYS A 47 7.02 10.96 1.70
CA LYS A 47 8.18 11.37 0.93
C LYS A 47 9.50 11.02 1.64
N TYR A 48 9.67 11.49 2.89
CA TYR A 48 10.93 11.33 3.61
C TYR A 48 11.16 9.91 4.14
N THR A 49 10.11 9.14 4.36
CA THR A 49 10.23 7.84 5.04
C THR A 49 10.15 6.65 4.09
N LEU A 50 9.57 6.80 2.90
CA LEU A 50 9.43 5.70 1.93
C LEU A 50 10.16 5.94 0.61
N GLU A 51 10.02 7.12 0.00
CA GLU A 51 10.67 7.35 -1.30
C GLU A 51 12.19 7.46 -1.15
N ASP A 52 12.68 8.23 -0.18
CA ASP A 52 14.12 8.32 0.08
C ASP A 52 14.69 6.98 0.58
N ALA A 53 13.94 6.25 1.42
CA ALA A 53 14.37 4.94 1.93
C ALA A 53 14.45 3.86 0.85
N GLU A 54 13.53 3.83 -0.12
CA GLU A 54 13.56 2.88 -1.25
C GLU A 54 14.71 3.15 -2.24
N THR A 55 15.37 4.30 -2.16
CA THR A 55 16.62 4.56 -2.89
C THR A 55 17.88 4.09 -2.16
N GLY A 56 17.74 3.71 -0.87
CA GLY A 56 18.84 3.24 -0.03
C GLY A 56 19.22 1.78 -0.30
N ALA A 57 20.52 1.50 -0.29
CA ALA A 57 21.09 0.19 -0.66
C ALA A 57 20.59 -1.02 0.18
N MET A 58 20.06 -0.79 1.37
CA MET A 58 19.58 -1.85 2.29
C MET A 58 18.09 -2.18 2.12
N ILE A 59 17.33 -1.30 1.47
CA ILE A 59 15.86 -1.30 1.50
C ILE A 59 15.25 -1.25 0.08
N ALA A 60 16.08 -0.94 -0.92
CA ALA A 60 15.69 -0.93 -2.32
C ALA A 60 15.16 -2.31 -2.78
N PRO A 61 14.19 -2.34 -3.70
CA PRO A 61 13.77 -3.57 -4.36
C PRO A 61 14.96 -4.24 -5.06
N PRO A 62 14.96 -5.59 -5.20
CA PRO A 62 16.09 -6.36 -5.75
C PRO A 62 16.18 -6.30 -7.29
N GLY A 63 15.71 -5.21 -7.89
CA GLY A 63 15.60 -4.96 -9.32
C GLY A 63 15.09 -3.53 -9.55
N LYS A 64 15.25 -3.02 -10.78
CA LYS A 64 14.72 -1.69 -11.12
C LYS A 64 13.20 -1.75 -11.17
N ILE A 65 12.54 -0.67 -10.78
CA ILE A 65 11.08 -0.58 -10.91
C ILE A 65 10.74 -0.38 -12.39
N ALA A 66 10.16 -1.40 -13.03
CA ALA A 66 9.70 -1.35 -14.41
C ALA A 66 8.38 -0.58 -14.54
N SER A 67 7.47 -0.78 -13.58
CA SER A 67 6.18 -0.08 -13.53
C SER A 67 5.68 0.06 -12.10
N ASN A 68 5.19 1.25 -11.75
CA ASN A 68 4.49 1.50 -10.48
C ASN A 68 2.98 1.17 -10.54
N LYS A 69 2.49 0.61 -11.66
CA LYS A 69 1.07 0.34 -11.92
C LYS A 69 0.86 -1.08 -12.42
N ALA A 70 1.50 -2.06 -11.79
CA ALA A 70 1.43 -3.46 -12.20
C ALA A 70 0.38 -4.26 -11.41
N PHE A 71 0.17 -3.90 -10.14
CA PHE A 71 -0.78 -4.58 -9.25
C PHE A 71 -1.70 -3.58 -8.56
N ALA A 72 -2.98 -3.92 -8.45
CA ALA A 72 -3.97 -3.14 -7.73
C ALA A 72 -4.47 -3.92 -6.51
N PRO A 73 -4.40 -3.38 -5.28
CA PRO A 73 -5.02 -4.00 -4.12
C PRO A 73 -6.52 -4.21 -4.35
N VAL A 74 -7.02 -5.40 -4.03
CA VAL A 74 -8.45 -5.77 -4.16
C VAL A 74 -9.08 -6.18 -2.84
N SER A 75 -8.27 -6.54 -1.84
CA SER A 75 -8.74 -6.75 -0.46
C SER A 75 -7.60 -6.69 0.53
N TYR A 76 -7.92 -6.38 1.77
CA TYR A 76 -7.01 -6.56 2.90
C TYR A 76 -7.73 -7.18 4.09
N THR A 77 -6.99 -7.86 4.96
CA THR A 77 -7.47 -8.38 6.25
C THR A 77 -6.43 -8.12 7.32
N TYR A 78 -6.89 -7.87 8.55
CA TYR A 78 -6.05 -7.75 9.74
C TYR A 78 -6.35 -8.91 10.69
N ASP A 79 -5.31 -9.66 11.07
CA ASP A 79 -5.36 -10.72 12.10
C ASP A 79 -4.76 -10.17 13.39
N ASP A 80 -5.62 -9.76 14.31
CA ASP A 80 -5.26 -9.13 15.58
C ASP A 80 -4.40 -10.06 16.47
N LYS A 81 -4.64 -11.38 16.42
CA LYS A 81 -3.86 -12.35 17.22
C LYS A 81 -2.42 -12.47 16.77
N LYS A 82 -2.17 -12.20 15.49
CA LYS A 82 -0.83 -12.25 14.89
C LYS A 82 -0.26 -10.86 14.63
N GLU A 83 -1.05 -9.82 14.90
CA GLU A 83 -0.78 -8.44 14.50
C GLU A 83 -0.30 -8.35 13.05
N SER A 84 -1.03 -9.00 12.14
CA SER A 84 -0.62 -9.17 10.75
C SER A 84 -1.66 -8.67 9.76
N PHE A 85 -1.18 -7.94 8.75
CA PHE A 85 -1.97 -7.55 7.60
C PHE A 85 -1.70 -8.50 6.44
N THR A 86 -2.77 -8.98 5.80
CA THR A 86 -2.70 -9.68 4.53
C THR A 86 -3.35 -8.84 3.46
N VAL A 87 -2.65 -8.61 2.36
CA VAL A 87 -3.14 -7.85 1.19
C VAL A 87 -3.20 -8.78 0.00
N LYS A 88 -4.33 -8.74 -0.72
CA LYS A 88 -4.45 -9.34 -2.05
C LYS A 88 -4.44 -8.26 -3.09
N ALA A 89 -3.61 -8.42 -4.11
CA ALA A 89 -3.52 -7.49 -5.22
C ALA A 89 -3.63 -8.22 -6.55
N LYS A 90 -4.43 -7.66 -7.46
CA LYS A 90 -4.65 -8.20 -8.81
C LYS A 90 -3.61 -7.67 -9.78
N ASN A 91 -3.07 -8.56 -10.62
CA ASN A 91 -2.25 -8.20 -11.77
C ASN A 91 -3.09 -7.42 -12.80
N ILE A 92 -2.72 -6.17 -13.05
CA ILE A 92 -3.38 -5.28 -14.00
C ILE A 92 -2.49 -4.92 -15.19
N THR A 93 -1.34 -5.59 -15.36
CA THR A 93 -0.41 -5.33 -16.48
C THR A 93 -0.97 -5.72 -17.85
N GLY A 94 -2.01 -6.56 -17.87
CA GLY A 94 -2.58 -7.14 -19.09
C GLY A 94 -1.81 -8.35 -19.63
N ALA A 95 -0.72 -8.77 -18.98
CA ALA A 95 0.13 -9.91 -19.36
C ALA A 95 0.52 -10.77 -18.14
N ASP A 96 1.16 -11.91 -18.39
CA ASP A 96 1.82 -12.71 -17.34
C ASP A 96 3.03 -11.94 -16.79
N VAL A 97 3.22 -11.95 -15.47
CA VAL A 97 4.39 -11.39 -14.78
C VAL A 97 5.32 -12.53 -14.36
N PRO A 98 6.58 -12.58 -14.85
CA PRO A 98 7.54 -13.62 -14.50
C PRO A 98 7.89 -13.69 -13.00
N LYS A 99 8.44 -14.85 -12.61
CA LYS A 99 8.97 -15.05 -11.25
C LYS A 99 10.10 -14.05 -10.99
N GLY A 100 10.05 -13.39 -9.84
CA GLY A 100 11.02 -12.36 -9.46
C GLY A 100 10.62 -10.94 -9.84
N GLU A 101 9.65 -10.76 -10.74
CA GLU A 101 9.23 -9.44 -11.22
C GLU A 101 7.98 -8.92 -10.53
N ALA A 102 7.14 -9.79 -9.99
CA ALA A 102 5.96 -9.38 -9.22
C ALA A 102 6.36 -8.79 -7.87
N ASP A 103 6.09 -7.50 -7.65
CA ASP A 103 6.45 -6.83 -6.40
C ASP A 103 5.28 -5.99 -5.87
N VAL A 104 4.45 -6.64 -5.06
CA VAL A 104 3.49 -5.96 -4.19
C VAL A 104 4.19 -5.63 -2.88
N ALA A 105 4.52 -4.37 -2.67
CA ALA A 105 5.25 -3.93 -1.49
C ALA A 105 4.31 -3.31 -0.45
N ALA A 106 4.13 -3.98 0.69
CA ALA A 106 3.38 -3.51 1.84
C ALA A 106 4.29 -2.93 2.93
N TYR A 107 3.98 -1.74 3.45
CA TYR A 107 4.74 -1.04 4.48
C TYR A 107 3.82 -0.69 5.64
N LEU A 108 4.26 -0.97 6.87
CA LEU A 108 3.57 -0.51 8.07
C LEU A 108 4.16 0.81 8.50
N ILE A 109 3.31 1.79 8.74
CA ILE A 109 3.69 3.12 9.22
C ILE A 109 3.11 3.29 10.62
N THR A 110 3.96 3.63 11.56
CA THR A 110 3.70 3.87 12.99
C THR A 110 4.24 5.25 13.36
N ASP A 111 4.03 5.70 14.59
CA ASP A 111 4.64 6.94 15.07
C ASP A 111 6.16 6.81 15.23
N ALA A 112 6.68 5.63 15.59
CA ALA A 112 8.12 5.35 15.63
C ALA A 112 8.80 5.25 14.25
N GLY A 113 8.04 5.06 13.17
CA GLY A 113 8.58 5.03 11.81
C GLY A 113 7.96 3.96 10.91
N VAL A 114 8.76 3.46 9.97
CA VAL A 114 8.29 2.57 8.89
C VAL A 114 8.92 1.20 9.00
N GLN A 115 8.08 0.16 8.95
CA GLN A 115 8.53 -1.21 8.78
C GLN A 115 8.69 -1.54 7.30
N PHE A 116 9.93 -1.84 6.93
CA PHE A 116 10.27 -2.25 5.57
C PHE A 116 10.13 -3.76 5.37
N LEU A 117 9.86 -4.14 4.13
CA LEU A 117 9.79 -5.53 3.73
C LEU A 117 11.16 -6.18 3.71
N ASN A 118 11.18 -7.48 3.95
CA ASN A 118 12.37 -8.29 3.65
C ASN A 118 12.65 -8.26 2.13
N PRO A 119 13.80 -7.73 1.67
CA PRO A 119 14.14 -7.67 0.25
C PRO A 119 14.19 -9.07 -0.40
N LYS A 120 14.51 -10.10 0.39
CA LYS A 120 14.65 -11.51 -0.04
C LYS A 120 13.33 -12.29 -0.05
N ARG A 121 12.19 -11.65 0.20
CA ARG A 121 10.87 -12.29 0.13
C ARG A 121 10.63 -12.95 -1.23
N GLU A 122 9.82 -13.99 -1.24
CA GLU A 122 9.43 -14.66 -2.48
C GLU A 122 8.62 -13.72 -3.37
N ARG A 123 8.84 -13.85 -4.68
CA ARG A 123 8.13 -13.12 -5.73
C ARG A 123 7.70 -14.13 -6.79
N PRO A 124 6.54 -14.77 -6.63
CA PRO A 124 6.10 -15.83 -7.53
C PRO A 124 5.78 -15.26 -8.91
N ALA A 125 5.76 -16.13 -9.92
CA ALA A 125 5.17 -15.75 -11.20
C ALA A 125 3.66 -15.56 -11.04
N VAL A 126 3.10 -14.57 -11.72
CA VAL A 126 1.68 -14.22 -11.62
C VAL A 126 1.08 -14.22 -13.02
N LYS A 127 0.04 -15.01 -13.21
CA LYS A 127 -0.68 -15.02 -14.49
C LYS A 127 -1.38 -13.70 -14.75
N LYS A 128 -1.70 -13.44 -16.01
CA LYS A 128 -2.62 -12.37 -16.41
C LYS A 128 -3.89 -12.45 -15.55
N ASP A 129 -4.32 -11.31 -15.02
CA ASP A 129 -5.46 -11.18 -14.10
C ASP A 129 -5.34 -11.97 -12.78
N GLY A 130 -4.19 -12.59 -12.52
CA GLY A 130 -3.92 -13.36 -11.31
C GLY A 130 -3.79 -12.50 -10.06
N ILE A 131 -3.86 -13.15 -8.90
CA ILE A 131 -3.77 -12.49 -7.58
C ILE A 131 -2.44 -12.82 -6.91
N VAL A 132 -1.79 -11.79 -6.38
CA VAL A 132 -0.67 -11.90 -5.42
C VAL A 132 -1.23 -11.71 -4.02
N THR A 133 -0.75 -12.51 -3.07
CA THR A 133 -1.05 -12.34 -1.66
C THR A 133 0.24 -12.02 -0.92
N GLU A 134 0.26 -10.89 -0.22
CA GLU A 134 1.38 -10.47 0.62
C GLU A 134 0.91 -10.41 2.07
N SER A 135 1.79 -10.75 3.00
CA SER A 135 1.52 -10.60 4.43
C SER A 135 2.68 -9.90 5.12
N ILE A 136 2.35 -8.96 6.00
CA ILE A 136 3.31 -8.22 6.83
C ILE A 136 2.85 -8.30 8.28
N GLN A 137 3.79 -8.49 9.20
CA GLN A 137 3.53 -8.64 10.62
C GLN A 137 4.16 -7.46 11.38
N ASN A 138 3.43 -6.88 12.32
CA ASN A 138 3.85 -5.73 13.14
C ASN A 138 4.88 -6.07 14.24
N GLY A 139 5.58 -7.21 14.13
CA GLY A 139 6.38 -7.76 15.23
C GLY A 139 7.70 -7.04 15.50
N ALA A 140 8.12 -6.09 14.66
CA ALA A 140 9.42 -5.43 14.80
C ALA A 140 9.34 -4.05 15.48
N ILE A 141 8.20 -3.37 15.39
CA ILE A 141 8.04 -2.00 15.89
C ILE A 141 7.28 -2.01 17.22
N GLY A 142 6.32 -2.93 17.42
CA GLY A 142 5.61 -3.06 18.70
C GLY A 142 4.74 -1.84 19.06
N GLU A 143 4.45 -0.99 18.08
CA GLU A 143 3.59 0.18 18.20
C GLU A 143 2.32 0.00 17.36
N ASP A 144 1.30 0.79 17.68
CA ASP A 144 0.05 0.81 16.93
C ASP A 144 0.29 1.23 15.47
N VAL A 145 -0.26 0.45 14.54
CA VAL A 145 -0.15 0.72 13.10
C VAL A 145 -1.12 1.84 12.73
N ASN A 146 -0.55 2.99 12.33
CA ASN A 146 -1.32 4.12 11.83
C ASN A 146 -1.80 3.88 10.39
N TYR A 147 -0.91 3.38 9.53
CA TYR A 147 -1.20 3.15 8.11
C TYR A 147 -0.53 1.90 7.55
N LEU A 148 -1.26 1.22 6.65
CA LEU A 148 -0.70 0.22 5.74
C LEU A 148 -0.60 0.83 4.34
N LEU A 149 0.62 1.08 3.87
CA LEU A 149 0.86 1.55 2.50
C LEU A 149 1.20 0.36 1.59
N VAL A 150 0.54 0.27 0.43
CA VAL A 150 0.79 -0.79 -0.55
C VAL A 150 1.18 -0.20 -1.90
N LYS A 151 2.34 -0.57 -2.42
CA LYS A 151 2.81 -0.24 -3.78
C LYS A 151 2.74 -1.49 -4.65
N GLY A 152 1.89 -1.49 -5.67
CA GLY A 152 1.76 -2.61 -6.61
C GLY A 152 2.57 -2.40 -7.88
N ARG A 153 3.83 -2.87 -7.86
CA ARG A 153 4.81 -2.61 -8.93
C ARG A 153 5.32 -3.89 -9.59
N SER A 154 5.95 -3.73 -10.75
CA SER A 154 6.76 -4.77 -11.38
C SER A 154 8.22 -4.34 -11.43
N LEU A 155 9.11 -5.33 -11.40
CA LEU A 155 10.55 -5.13 -11.49
C LEU A 155 11.07 -5.55 -12.88
N ASP A 156 12.12 -4.88 -13.33
CA ASP A 156 12.95 -5.29 -14.47
C ASP A 156 14.16 -6.05 -13.90
N ARG A 157 14.41 -7.26 -14.39
CA ARG A 157 15.45 -8.16 -13.90
C ARG A 157 16.28 -8.73 -15.04
#